data_AF-A0A355PB40-F1
#
_entry.id   AF-A0A355PB40-F1
#
_cell.length_a   1.000
_cell.length_b   1.000
_cell.length_c   1.000
_cell.angle_alpha   90.00
_cell.angle_beta   90.00
_cell.angle_gamma   90.00
#
_symmetry.space_group_name_H-M   'P 1'
#
loop_
_entity.id
_entity.type
_entity.pdbx_description
1 polymer ?
#
loop_
_entity_poly.entity_id
_entity_poly.type
_entity_poly.pdbx_seq_one_letter_code
_entity_poly.pdbx_strand_id
1 'polypeptide(L)' 'LAEAFAAFDRVPLASASIAQVHAATLHSGEDVVVKIIRPGIDRIMRQDMGLMYQVA' A
#
# COMPACT_ATOMS: atom_id res chain seq x y z
N LEU A 1 2.31 9.64 -11.02
CA LEU A 1 2.92 10.16 -9.77
C LEU A 1 3.11 11.67 -9.84
N ALA A 2 3.85 12.22 -10.81
CA ALA A 2 4.12 13.66 -10.92
C ALA A 2 2.86 14.56 -11.03
N GLU A 3 1.75 14.04 -11.55
CA GLU A 3 0.48 14.77 -11.58
C GLU A 3 -0.13 14.98 -10.17
N ALA A 4 0.01 14.00 -9.28
CA ALA A 4 -0.59 14.02 -7.94
C ALA A 4 0.36 14.51 -6.84
N PHE A 5 1.67 14.30 -7.02
CA PHE A 5 2.69 14.55 -6.00
C PHE A 5 3.79 15.46 -6.53
N ALA A 6 4.18 16.44 -5.73
CA ALA A 6 5.37 17.27 -5.97
C ALA A 6 6.66 16.47 -5.78
N ALA A 7 6.67 15.58 -4.78
CA ALA A 7 7.76 14.65 -4.52
C ALA A 7 7.21 13.29 -4.08
N PHE A 8 7.90 12.21 -4.44
CA PHE A 8 7.54 10.85 -4.04
C PHE A 8 8.80 10.02 -3.84
N ASP A 9 9.00 9.49 -2.64
CA ASP A 9 10.14 8.62 -2.34
C ASP A 9 9.88 7.19 -2.84
N ARG A 10 10.75 6.70 -3.72
CA ARG A 10 10.67 5.34 -4.26
C ARG A 10 11.15 4.30 -3.26
N VAL A 11 11.94 4.69 -2.27
CA VAL A 11 12.33 3.82 -1.17
C VAL A 11 11.18 3.78 -0.16
N PRO A 12 10.62 2.60 0.15
CA PRO A 12 9.58 2.51 1.16
C PRO A 12 10.15 2.82 2.54
N LEU A 13 9.41 3.62 3.32
CA LEU A 13 9.68 3.87 4.73
C LEU A 13 9.50 2.61 5.57
N ALA A 14 8.47 1.81 5.23
CA ALA A 14 8.07 0.65 6.01
C ALA A 14 7.26 -0.36 5.17
N SER A 15 7.18 -1.58 5.69
CA SER A 15 6.19 -2.57 5.27
C SER A 15 4.91 -2.39 6.10
N ALA A 16 3.76 -2.37 5.44
CA ALA A 16 2.45 -2.54 6.05
C ALA A 16 1.91 -3.93 5.70
N SER A 17 1.06 -4.51 6.55
CA SER A 17 0.52 -5.89 6.40
C SER A 17 0.34 -6.33 4.93
N ILE A 18 -0.55 -5.65 4.18
CA ILE A 18 -0.84 -5.93 2.77
C ILE A 18 -0.24 -4.92 1.78
N ALA A 19 0.64 -4.03 2.23
CA ALA A 19 1.07 -2.85 1.48
C ALA A 19 2.51 -2.41 1.77
N GLN A 20 3.04 -1.50 0.97
CA GLN A 20 4.26 -0.73 1.26
C GLN A 20 3.87 0.70 1.60
N VAL A 21 4.70 1.37 2.40
CA VAL A 21 4.45 2.73 2.88
C VAL A 21 5.56 3.65 2.36
N HIS A 22 5.18 4.73 1.68
CA HIS A 22 6.10 5.68 1.06
C HIS A 22 5.84 7.11 1.56
N ALA A 23 6.91 7.90 1.69
CA ALA A 23 6.80 9.34 1.87
C ALA A 23 6.48 10.03 0.55
N ALA A 24 5.63 11.05 0.58
CA ALA A 24 5.39 11.93 -0.55
C ALA A 24 5.02 13.34 -0.06
N THR A 25 5.11 14.31 -0.95
CA THR A 25 4.65 15.68 -0.71
C THR A 25 3.67 16.05 -1.82
N LEU A 26 2.51 16.60 -1.46
CA LEU A 26 1.51 17.09 -2.41
C LEU A 26 1.97 18.43 -3.04
N HIS A 27 1.36 18.81 -4.16
CA HIS A 27 1.60 20.13 -4.76
C HIS A 27 1.18 21.31 -3.88
N SER A 28 0.32 21.06 -2.88
CA SER A 28 0.00 22.03 -1.82
C SER A 28 1.13 22.25 -0.82
N GLY A 29 2.17 21.41 -0.82
CA GLY A 29 3.26 21.41 0.16
C GLY A 29 3.01 20.54 1.40
N GLU A 30 1.87 19.86 1.48
CA GLU A 30 1.56 18.96 2.58
C GLU A 30 2.33 17.62 2.45
N ASP A 31 2.97 17.20 3.54
CA ASP A 31 3.63 15.90 3.63
C ASP A 31 2.60 14.80 3.92
N VAL A 32 2.63 13.76 3.10
CA VAL A 32 1.67 12.66 3.14
C VAL A 32 2.37 11.30 3.09
N VAL A 33 1.62 10.28 3.52
CA VAL A 33 2.03 8.89 3.46
C VAL A 33 1.19 8.16 2.43
N VAL A 34 1.84 7.50 1.47
CA VAL A 34 1.18 6.72 0.42
C VAL A 34 1.34 5.23 0.70
N LYS A 35 0.21 4.55 0.90
CA LYS A 35 0.15 3.09 1.09
C LYS A 35 -0.13 2.40 -0.24
N ILE A 36 0.85 1.67 -0.76
CA ILE A 36 0.73 0.94 -2.03
C ILE A 36 0.43 -0.53 -1.73
N ILE A 37 -0.75 -1.00 -2.12
CA ILE A 37 -1.15 -2.39 -1.93
C ILE A 37 -0.24 -3.32 -2.75
N ARG A 38 0.19 -4.43 -2.14
CA ARG A 38 1.06 -5.42 -2.80
C ARG A 38 0.30 -6.07 -3.98
N PRO A 39 0.93 -6.23 -5.15
CA PRO A 39 0.29 -6.88 -6.29
C PRO A 39 -0.22 -8.28 -5.94
N GLY A 40 -1.44 -8.60 -6.36
CA GLY A 40 -2.05 -9.92 -6.20
C GLY A 40 -2.50 -10.29 -4.77
N ILE A 41 -2.52 -9.33 -3.83
CA ILE A 41 -2.93 -9.62 -2.45
C ILE A 41 -4.40 -10.03 -2.36
N ASP A 42 -5.25 -9.56 -3.27
CA ASP A 42 -6.68 -9.88 -3.33
C ASP A 42 -6.91 -11.40 -3.50
N ARG A 43 -6.10 -12.05 -4.34
CA ARG A 43 -6.15 -13.50 -4.54
C ARG A 43 -5.72 -14.25 -3.28
N ILE A 44 -4.66 -13.78 -2.63
CA ILE A 44 -4.15 -14.36 -1.39
C ILE A 44 -5.20 -14.24 -0.28
N MET A 45 -5.77 -13.05 -0.09
CA MET A 45 -6.82 -12.82 0.90
C MET A 45 -8.05 -13.71 0.68
N ARG A 46 -8.48 -13.91 -0.58
CA ARG A 46 -9.60 -14.82 -0.88
C ARG A 46 -9.27 -16.28 -0.54
N GLN A 47 -8.05 -16.73 -0.80
CA GLN A 47 -7.60 -18.09 -0.46
C GLN A 47 -7.55 -18.29 1.06
N ASP A 48 -6.97 -17.33 1.78
CA ASP A 48 -6.87 -17.38 3.24
C ASP A 48 -8.24 -17.41 3.91
N MET A 49 -9.17 -16.57 3.45
CA MET A 49 -10.57 -16.59 3.90
C MET A 49 -11.24 -17.93 3.62
N GLY A 50 -11.02 -18.51 2.44
CA GLY A 50 -11.57 -19.82 2.07
C GLY A 50 -11.11 -20.92 3.02
N LEU A 51 -9.82 -20.92 3.41
CA LEU A 51 -9.29 -21.85 4.40
C LEU A 51 -9.92 -21.64 5.78
N MET A 52 -10.08 -20.40 6.22
CA MET A 52 -10.72 -20.10 7.52
C MET A 52 -12.15 -20.65 7.60
N TYR A 53 -12.93 -20.55 6.52
CA TYR A 53 -14.29 -21.11 6.47
C TYR A 53 -14.35 -22.64 6.45
N GLN A 54 -13.27 -23.34 6.07
CA GLN A 54 -13.22 -24.80 6.11
C GLN A 54 -12.89 -25.35 7.50
N VAL A 55 -12.31 -24.53 8.37
CA VAL A 55 -11.87 -24.90 9.72
C VAL A 55 -12.89 -24.47 10.79
N ALA A 56 -13.84 -23.59 10.44
CA ALA A 56 -14.95 -23.16 11.30
C ALA A 56 -16.12 -24.16 11.28
#